data_AF-A0A7X8JXG2-F1
#
_entry.id   AF-A0A7X8JXG2-F1
#
_cell.length_a   1.000
_cell.length_b   1.000
_cell.length_c   1.000
_cell.angle_alpha   90.00
_cell.angle_beta   90.00
_cell.angle_gamma   90.00
#
_symmetry.space_group_name_H-M   'P 1'
#
loop_
_entity.id
_entity.type
_entity.pdbx_description
1 polymer ?
#
loop_
_entity_poly.entity_id
_entity_poly.type
_entity_poly.pdbx_seq_one_letter_code
_entity_poly.pdbx_strand_id
1 'polypeptide(L)'
;GNIHTNFIGKAHAALKELEAGQDFVYLHVEAPDECGHRNEIENKVRSIELIDEQVVETLIKGMEKYDDYRIMVLPDHPTPLSLRTHTSEPVPFLIYQKSSPKKAGVESYTEELAKTTGIYFPDGYKLMDYFLKS
;
A
#
# COMPACT_ATOMS: atom_id res chain seq x y z
N GLY A 1 -8.37 -2.72 12.79
CA GLY A 1 -7.07 -2.95 13.49
C GLY A 1 -6.47 -1.61 13.83
N ASN A 2 -5.74 -1.44 14.92
CA ASN A 2 -5.21 -0.13 15.34
C ASN A 2 -3.68 -0.09 15.31
N ILE A 3 -3.07 1.00 15.81
CA ILE A 3 -1.61 1.19 15.89
C ILE A 3 -0.86 0.10 16.67
N HIS A 4 -1.55 -0.69 17.49
CA HIS A 4 -0.97 -1.81 18.26
C HIS A 4 -1.19 -3.18 17.59
N THR A 5 -1.67 -3.21 16.33
CA THR A 5 -1.82 -4.48 15.59
C THR A 5 -0.47 -5.13 15.30
N ASN A 6 -0.49 -6.41 14.97
CA ASN A 6 0.72 -7.15 14.59
C ASN A 6 1.02 -6.93 13.09
N PHE A 7 1.66 -5.81 12.75
CA PHE A 7 2.00 -5.45 11.35
C PHE A 7 2.86 -6.52 10.69
N ILE A 8 3.99 -6.88 11.30
CA ILE A 8 4.89 -7.93 10.78
C ILE A 8 4.18 -9.30 10.64
N GLY A 9 3.28 -9.62 11.58
CA GLY A 9 2.49 -10.85 11.52
C GLY A 9 1.59 -10.93 10.29
N LYS A 10 1.03 -9.80 9.83
CA LYS A 10 0.26 -9.74 8.58
C LYS A 10 1.15 -10.01 7.36
N ALA A 11 2.37 -9.44 7.35
CA ALA A 11 3.33 -9.67 6.27
C ALA A 11 3.76 -11.14 6.20
N HIS A 12 4.08 -11.75 7.35
CA HIS A 12 4.39 -13.18 7.42
C HIS A 12 3.22 -14.07 6.98
N ALA A 13 1.99 -13.71 7.34
CA ALA A 13 0.81 -14.44 6.88
C ALA A 13 0.69 -14.37 5.35
N ALA A 14 0.88 -13.20 4.75
CA ALA A 14 0.85 -13.06 3.30
C ALA A 14 1.96 -13.85 2.58
N LEU A 15 3.20 -13.82 3.10
CA LEU A 15 4.29 -14.65 2.57
C LEU A 15 3.97 -16.14 2.66
N LYS A 16 3.36 -16.59 3.75
CA LYS A 16 2.95 -17.98 3.93
C LYS A 16 1.90 -18.41 2.89
N GLU A 17 0.94 -17.55 2.56
CA GLU A 17 -0.05 -17.85 1.52
C GLU A 17 0.60 -17.95 0.13
N LEU A 18 1.55 -17.07 -0.19
CA LEU A 18 2.34 -17.17 -1.43
C LEU A 18 3.17 -18.46 -1.47
N GLU A 19 3.78 -18.85 -0.34
CA GLU A 19 4.51 -20.13 -0.21
C GLU A 19 3.61 -21.36 -0.34
N ALA A 20 2.35 -21.25 0.10
CA ALA A 20 1.34 -22.29 -0.05
C ALA A 20 0.80 -22.41 -1.49
N GLY A 21 1.27 -21.56 -2.42
CA GLY A 21 0.93 -21.63 -3.85
C GLY A 21 -0.23 -20.72 -4.26
N GLN A 22 -0.62 -19.73 -3.45
CA GLN A 22 -1.57 -18.71 -3.91
C GLN A 22 -0.90 -17.77 -4.92
N ASP A 23 -1.54 -17.55 -6.07
CA ASP A 23 -1.04 -16.63 -7.10
C ASP A 23 -1.27 -15.15 -6.76
N PHE A 24 -2.19 -14.88 -5.83
CA PHE A 24 -2.58 -13.53 -5.43
C PHE A 24 -2.92 -13.47 -3.94
N VAL A 25 -2.39 -12.45 -3.26
CA VAL A 25 -2.68 -12.19 -1.84
C VAL A 25 -3.06 -10.72 -1.67
N TYR A 26 -4.19 -10.49 -1.00
CA TYR A 26 -4.61 -9.15 -0.58
C TYR A 26 -4.32 -8.96 0.91
N LEU A 27 -3.52 -7.95 1.24
CA LEU A 27 -3.16 -7.60 2.62
C LEU A 27 -3.73 -6.23 2.96
N HIS A 28 -4.51 -6.16 4.04
CA HIS A 28 -5.15 -4.94 4.50
C HIS A 28 -4.62 -4.45 5.87
N VAL A 29 -4.40 -3.13 6.01
CA VAL A 29 -3.96 -2.49 7.26
C VAL A 29 -4.80 -1.26 7.56
N GLU A 30 -5.66 -1.39 8.58
CA GLU A 30 -6.60 -0.36 9.04
C GLU A 30 -5.96 0.80 9.83
N ALA A 31 -4.79 0.60 10.44
CA ALA A 31 -4.25 1.51 11.47
C ALA A 31 -4.17 3.00 11.06
N PRO A 32 -3.77 3.39 9.83
CA PRO A 32 -3.72 4.79 9.42
C PRO A 32 -5.09 5.48 9.37
N ASP A 33 -6.14 4.75 9.00
CA ASP A 33 -7.50 5.28 8.91
C ASP A 33 -8.06 5.63 10.29
N GLU A 34 -7.94 4.69 11.22
CA GLU A 34 -8.32 4.84 12.62
C GLU A 34 -7.64 6.04 13.30
N CYS A 35 -6.36 6.29 12.98
CA CYS A 35 -5.66 7.49 13.47
C CYS A 35 -6.20 8.78 12.83
N GLY A 36 -6.60 8.71 11.56
CA GLY A 36 -7.29 9.79 10.84
C GLY A 36 -8.60 10.20 11.51
N HIS A 37 -9.45 9.23 11.85
CA HIS A 37 -10.71 9.48 12.57
C HIS A 37 -10.52 10.10 13.95
N ARG A 38 -9.45 9.74 14.67
CA ARG A 38 -9.16 10.27 16.02
C ARG A 38 -8.33 11.55 16.02
N ASN A 39 -7.91 12.06 14.85
CA ASN A 39 -7.00 13.20 14.73
C ASN A 39 -5.70 13.00 15.53
N GLU A 40 -5.13 11.80 15.43
CA GLU A 40 -3.87 11.44 16.07
C GLU A 40 -2.75 11.59 15.04
N ILE A 41 -2.14 12.78 14.97
CA ILE A 41 -1.15 13.12 13.93
C ILE A 41 0.04 12.18 14.04
N GLU A 42 0.63 12.07 15.23
CA GLU A 42 1.83 11.29 15.50
C GLU A 42 1.58 9.79 15.25
N ASN A 43 0.44 9.27 15.69
CA ASN A 43 0.10 7.86 15.45
C ASN A 43 -0.21 7.59 13.98
N LYS A 44 -0.82 8.53 13.25
CA LYS A 44 -1.06 8.37 11.82
C LYS A 44 0.26 8.27 11.06
N VAL A 45 1.20 9.17 11.33
CA VAL A 45 2.56 9.09 10.77
C VAL A 45 3.23 7.78 11.16
N ARG A 46 3.25 7.44 12.46
CA ARG A 46 3.88 6.21 12.92
C ARG A 46 3.25 4.95 12.32
N SER A 47 1.95 4.94 12.07
CA SER A 47 1.28 3.79 11.44
C SER A 47 1.76 3.55 10.00
N ILE A 48 2.05 4.62 9.26
CA ILE A 48 2.58 4.55 7.89
C ILE A 48 4.04 4.06 7.93
N GLU A 49 4.86 4.59 8.85
CA GLU A 49 6.23 4.10 9.07
C GLU A 49 6.25 2.61 9.44
N LEU A 50 5.35 2.16 10.32
CA LEU A 50 5.24 0.74 10.69
C LEU A 50 4.80 -0.14 9.51
N ILE A 51 3.98 0.37 8.59
CA ILE A 51 3.64 -0.34 7.35
C ILE A 51 4.89 -0.47 6.47
N ASP A 52 5.68 0.61 6.31
CA ASP A 52 6.91 0.57 5.52
C ASP A 52 7.94 -0.40 6.12
N GLU A 53 8.30 -0.20 7.39
CA GLU A 53 9.29 -0.98 8.15
C GLU A 53 8.91 -2.46 8.30
N GLN A 54 7.64 -2.76 8.61
CA GLN A 54 7.26 -4.13 9.01
C GLN A 54 6.48 -4.90 7.96
N VAL A 55 5.77 -4.21 7.07
CA VAL A 55 4.97 -4.85 6.03
C VAL A 55 5.71 -4.83 4.70
N VAL A 56 6.02 -3.65 4.18
CA VAL A 56 6.62 -3.49 2.84
C VAL A 56 8.01 -4.11 2.81
N GLU A 57 8.89 -3.77 3.76
CA GLU A 57 10.25 -4.31 3.82
C GLU A 57 10.26 -5.85 3.94
N THR A 58 9.41 -6.40 4.84
CA THR A 58 9.28 -7.84 5.05
C THR A 58 8.78 -8.55 3.78
N LEU A 59 7.78 -8.01 3.10
CA LEU A 59 7.25 -8.59 1.86
C LEU A 59 8.31 -8.59 0.76
N ILE A 60 8.98 -7.45 0.51
CA ILE A 60 10.04 -7.35 -0.51
C ILE A 60 11.13 -8.39 -0.23
N LYS A 61 11.67 -8.42 0.99
CA LYS A 61 12.72 -9.39 1.36
C LYS A 61 12.25 -10.83 1.23
N GLY A 62 11.04 -11.15 1.67
CA GLY A 62 10.48 -12.49 1.61
C GLY A 62 10.19 -12.97 0.19
N MET A 63 9.88 -12.05 -0.71
CA MET A 63 9.56 -12.32 -2.11
C MET A 63 10.80 -12.33 -3.03
N GLU A 64 11.97 -11.92 -2.56
CA GLU A 64 13.22 -11.93 -3.36
C GLU A 64 13.62 -13.31 -3.90
N LYS A 65 13.15 -14.40 -3.26
CA LYS A 65 13.38 -15.77 -3.74
C LYS A 65 12.63 -16.13 -5.03
N TYR A 66 11.60 -15.37 -5.41
CA TYR A 66 10.86 -15.59 -6.65
C TYR A 66 11.55 -14.89 -7.83
N ASP A 67 11.53 -15.53 -9.00
CA ASP A 67 12.12 -14.99 -10.23
C ASP A 67 11.44 -13.68 -10.66
N ASP A 68 10.10 -13.62 -10.53
CA ASP A 68 9.32 -12.42 -10.73
C ASP A 68 8.17 -12.33 -9.73
N TYR A 69 7.76 -11.11 -9.42
CA TYR A 69 6.58 -10.82 -8.61
C TYR A 69 6.10 -9.39 -8.85
N ARG A 70 4.84 -9.11 -8.46
CA ARG A 70 4.28 -7.76 -8.44
C ARG A 70 3.73 -7.39 -7.08
N ILE A 71 3.89 -6.13 -6.73
CA ILE A 71 3.31 -5.54 -5.52
C ILE A 71 2.54 -4.29 -5.95
N MET A 72 1.31 -4.15 -5.46
CA MET A 72 0.53 -2.92 -5.58
C MET A 72 0.24 -2.38 -4.17
N VAL A 73 0.54 -1.10 -3.95
CA VAL A 73 0.30 -0.40 -2.68
C VAL A 73 -0.60 0.79 -2.95
N LEU A 74 -1.69 0.90 -2.19
CA LEU A 74 -2.62 2.03 -2.20
C LEU A 74 -3.47 2.02 -0.92
N PRO A 75 -3.89 3.19 -0.40
CA PRO A 75 -5.07 3.25 0.45
C PRO A 75 -6.34 3.07 -0.39
N ASP A 76 -7.44 2.69 0.25
CA ASP A 76 -8.76 2.58 -0.36
C ASP A 76 -9.50 3.92 -0.37
N HIS A 77 -9.29 4.77 0.64
CA HIS A 77 -9.78 6.14 0.67
C HIS A 77 -8.92 7.09 1.51
N PRO A 78 -9.03 8.42 1.32
CA PRO A 78 -8.45 9.40 2.21
C PRO A 78 -9.32 9.61 3.47
N THR A 79 -8.65 9.73 4.62
CA THR A 79 -9.28 10.14 5.90
C THR A 79 -8.48 11.30 6.50
N PRO A 80 -8.67 12.54 6.01
CA PRO A 80 -7.87 13.69 6.43
C PRO A 80 -8.03 14.00 7.92
N LEU A 81 -6.93 14.27 8.63
CA LEU A 81 -6.91 14.54 10.08
C LEU A 81 -7.81 15.73 10.46
N SER A 82 -7.86 16.76 9.61
CA SER A 82 -8.70 17.94 9.79
C SER A 82 -10.20 17.65 9.68
N LEU A 83 -10.59 16.65 8.90
CA LEU A 83 -11.99 16.29 8.65
C LEU A 83 -12.46 15.09 9.47
N ARG A 84 -11.53 14.22 9.90
CA ARG A 84 -11.80 13.03 10.74
C ARG A 84 -12.85 12.08 10.16
N THR A 85 -13.04 12.13 8.85
CA THR A 85 -13.98 11.31 8.10
C THR A 85 -13.45 11.11 6.69
N HIS A 86 -14.03 10.16 5.97
CA HIS A 86 -13.59 9.82 4.63
C HIS A 86 -13.92 10.94 3.66
N THR A 87 -13.06 11.14 2.67
CA THR A 87 -13.35 12.00 1.51
C THR A 87 -13.30 11.20 0.22
N SER A 88 -13.75 11.83 -0.86
CA SER A 88 -13.71 11.25 -2.21
C SER A 88 -12.50 11.73 -3.04
N GLU A 89 -11.50 12.32 -2.39
CA GLU A 89 -10.29 12.76 -3.09
C GLU A 89 -9.51 11.55 -3.62
N PRO A 90 -8.79 11.68 -4.76
CA PRO A 90 -7.96 10.61 -5.26
C PRO A 90 -6.87 10.17 -4.27
N VAL A 91 -6.59 8.88 -4.26
CA VAL A 91 -5.50 8.27 -3.50
C VAL A 91 -4.29 7.99 -4.40
N PRO A 92 -3.05 8.07 -3.87
CA PRO A 92 -1.88 7.61 -4.60
C PRO A 92 -1.89 6.08 -4.68
N PHE A 93 -1.24 5.54 -5.70
CA PHE A 93 -0.96 4.10 -5.80
C PHE A 93 0.44 3.89 -6.38
N LEU A 94 1.03 2.73 -6.10
CA LEU A 94 2.31 2.30 -6.64
C LEU A 94 2.19 0.85 -7.09
N ILE A 95 2.70 0.55 -8.28
CA ILE A 95 2.87 -0.82 -8.77
C ILE A 95 4.36 -1.05 -9.04
N TYR A 96 4.89 -2.11 -8.44
CA TYR A 96 6.25 -2.58 -8.66
C TYR A 96 6.20 -3.98 -9.28
N GLN A 97 7.09 -4.24 -10.24
CA GLN A 97 7.35 -5.57 -10.79
C GLN A 97 8.86 -5.83 -10.81
N LYS A 98 9.29 -6.96 -10.26
CA LYS A 98 10.71 -7.30 -10.14
C LYS A 98 11.40 -7.43 -11.50
N SER A 99 10.78 -8.13 -12.46
CA SER A 99 11.37 -8.35 -13.78
C SER A 99 11.35 -7.11 -14.69
N SER A 100 10.55 -6.09 -14.37
CA SER A 100 10.38 -4.89 -15.18
C SER A 100 10.25 -3.62 -14.32
N PRO A 101 11.31 -3.22 -13.59
CA PRO A 101 11.26 -2.05 -12.74
C PRO A 101 11.12 -0.78 -13.59
N LYS A 102 9.99 -0.09 -13.45
CA LYS A 102 9.71 1.20 -14.11
C LYS A 102 9.90 2.34 -13.13
N LYS A 103 10.57 3.41 -13.58
CA LYS A 103 10.67 4.65 -12.81
C LYS A 103 9.45 5.51 -13.13
N ALA A 104 8.73 5.94 -12.09
CA ALA A 104 7.62 6.87 -12.21
C ALA A 104 8.05 8.35 -12.40
N GLY A 105 9.37 8.63 -12.36
CA GLY A 105 9.91 9.99 -12.47
C GLY A 105 9.80 10.81 -11.17
N VAL A 106 9.44 10.17 -10.06
CA VAL A 106 9.36 10.79 -8.72
C VAL A 106 10.19 9.99 -7.72
N GLU A 107 10.66 10.66 -6.68
CA GLU A 107 11.60 10.10 -5.68
C GLU A 107 10.91 9.56 -4.43
N SER A 108 9.62 9.84 -4.24
CA SER A 108 8.89 9.45 -3.03
C SER A 108 7.40 9.20 -3.30
N TYR A 109 6.79 8.42 -2.41
CA TYR A 109 5.37 8.08 -2.46
C TYR A 109 4.56 9.07 -1.60
N THR A 110 4.00 10.09 -2.25
CA THR A 110 3.11 11.08 -1.62
C THR A 110 1.98 11.48 -2.57
N GLU A 111 0.90 12.02 -2.02
CA GLU A 111 -0.24 12.51 -2.79
C GLU A 111 0.15 13.62 -3.77
N GLU A 112 1.06 14.51 -3.37
CA GLU A 112 1.55 15.62 -4.20
C GLU A 112 2.38 15.12 -5.38
N LEU A 113 3.35 14.23 -5.14
CA LEU A 113 4.20 13.70 -6.20
C LEU A 113 3.44 12.75 -7.13
N ALA A 114 2.50 11.96 -6.61
CA ALA A 114 1.68 11.09 -7.46
C ALA A 114 0.92 11.90 -8.52
N LYS A 115 0.40 13.09 -8.16
CA LYS A 115 -0.32 13.98 -9.10
C LYS A 115 0.57 14.46 -10.25
N THR A 116 1.88 14.62 -10.04
CA THR A 116 2.79 15.13 -11.09
C THR A 116 3.12 14.08 -12.15
N THR A 117 2.90 12.79 -11.87
CA THR A 117 3.18 11.69 -12.81
C THR A 117 2.23 11.69 -14.02
N GLY A 118 1.05 12.31 -13.88
CA GLY A 118 -0.03 12.26 -14.89
C GLY A 118 -0.70 10.89 -15.03
N ILE A 119 -0.29 9.88 -14.24
CA ILE A 119 -0.91 8.55 -14.25
C ILE A 119 -2.17 8.62 -13.36
N TYR A 120 -3.34 8.46 -13.97
CA TYR A 120 -4.60 8.61 -13.28
C TYR A 120 -5.65 7.60 -13.76
N PHE A 121 -6.33 6.96 -12.81
CA PHE A 121 -7.42 6.04 -13.05
C PHE A 121 -8.73 6.68 -12.52
N PRO A 122 -9.62 7.17 -13.41
CA PRO A 122 -10.88 7.78 -12.98
C PRO A 122 -11.84 6.74 -12.37
N ASP A 123 -11.73 5.49 -12.81
CA ASP A 123 -12.51 4.35 -12.34
C ASP A 123 -11.60 3.41 -11.54
N GLY A 124 -11.63 3.50 -10.20
CA GLY A 124 -10.72 2.74 -9.33
C GLY A 124 -10.76 1.21 -9.55
N TYR A 125 -11.93 0.65 -9.87
CA TYR A 125 -12.06 -0.79 -10.15
C TYR A 125 -11.23 -1.27 -11.36
N LYS A 126 -10.89 -0.38 -12.30
CA LYS A 126 -10.04 -0.70 -13.46
C LYS A 126 -8.57 -0.85 -13.10
N LEU A 127 -8.16 -0.38 -11.92
CA LEU A 127 -6.77 -0.49 -11.48
C LEU A 127 -6.37 -1.96 -11.25
N MET A 128 -7.28 -2.78 -10.71
CA MET A 128 -7.02 -4.21 -10.53
C MET A 128 -6.87 -4.93 -11.88
N ASP A 129 -7.73 -4.61 -12.85
CA ASP A 129 -7.60 -5.10 -14.22
C ASP A 129 -6.24 -4.77 -14.82
N TYR A 130 -5.77 -3.54 -14.62
CA TYR A 130 -4.45 -3.11 -15.07
C TYR A 130 -3.34 -3.90 -14.36
N PHE A 131 -3.39 -4.02 -13.03
CA PHE A 131 -2.39 -4.73 -12.23
C PHE A 131 -2.20 -6.20 -12.65
N LEU A 132 -3.30 -6.91 -12.93
CA LEU A 132 -3.28 -8.31 -13.31
C LEU A 132 -2.84 -8.55 -14.77
N LYS A 133 -3.00 -7.56 -15.65
CA LYS A 133 -2.77 -7.70 -17.11
C LYS A 133 -1.50 -7.02 -17.63
N SER A 134 -0.96 -6.04 -16.89
CA SER A 134 0.17 -5.19 -17.34
C SER A 134 1.50 -5.91 -17.43
#